data_AF-A0A4Y7K810-F1
#
_entry.id   AF-A0A4Y7K810-F1
#
_cell.length_a   1.000
_cell.length_b   1.000
_cell.length_c   1.000
_cell.angle_alpha   90.00
_cell.angle_beta   90.00
_cell.angle_gamma   90.00
#
_symmetry.space_group_name_H-M   'P 1'
#
loop_
_entity.id
_entity.type
_entity.pdbx_description
1 polymer ?
#
loop_
_entity_poly.entity_id
_entity_poly.type
_entity_poly.pdbx_seq_one_letter_code
_entity_poly.pdbx_strand_id
1 'polypeptide(L)'
;MVGSKKRGLSLEEKREKMLEIFYDSQDFYLLKELEKLGPKKGVISQSVKDVIQSLVDDDLVLKDKIGSSLRNVSNKLGSDLKSSKKRLAELIVQRDNLKKGREDSDEREEALAELKTVETKYNELKSEMGQFADNDPATLEAMS
;
A
#
# COMPACT_ATOMS: atom_id res chain seq x y z
N MET A 1 0.31 -0.55 56.96
CA MET A 1 0.66 -1.01 55.60
C MET A 1 1.98 -0.37 55.21
N VAL A 2 3.09 -1.12 55.27
CA VAL A 2 4.39 -0.64 54.81
C VAL A 2 4.34 -0.61 53.29
N GLY A 3 4.47 0.58 52.70
CA GLY A 3 4.51 0.75 51.25
C GLY A 3 5.75 0.05 50.69
N SER A 4 5.54 -1.01 49.90
CA SER A 4 6.60 -1.69 49.17
C SER A 4 7.31 -0.69 48.26
N LYS A 5 8.51 -0.24 48.65
CA LYS A 5 9.42 0.45 47.74
C LYS A 5 9.61 -0.48 46.54
N LYS A 6 9.16 -0.05 45.35
CA LYS A 6 9.39 -0.77 44.10
C LYS A 6 10.89 -1.04 43.99
N ARG A 7 11.27 -2.32 44.13
CA ARG A 7 12.66 -2.76 44.01
C ARG A 7 13.11 -2.38 42.59
N GLY A 8 14.27 -1.73 42.46
CA GLY A 8 14.82 -1.42 41.14
C GLY A 8 15.11 -2.71 40.37
N LEU A 9 14.97 -2.68 39.05
CA LEU A 9 15.31 -3.81 38.18
C LEU A 9 16.80 -4.16 38.36
N SER A 10 17.09 -5.45 38.45
CA SER A 10 18.44 -6.01 38.34
C SER A 10 19.03 -5.80 36.95
N LEU A 11 20.32 -6.09 36.79
CA LEU A 11 20.99 -5.97 35.49
C LEU A 11 20.37 -6.93 34.46
N GLU A 12 20.09 -8.17 34.84
CA GLU A 12 19.50 -9.18 33.95
C GLU A 12 18.09 -8.78 33.50
N GLU A 13 17.26 -8.30 34.43
CA GLU A 13 15.92 -7.80 34.08
C GLU A 13 15.99 -6.60 33.12
N LYS A 14 17.00 -5.73 33.26
CA LYS A 14 17.20 -4.63 32.30
C LYS A 14 17.60 -5.15 30.93
N ARG A 15 18.46 -6.18 30.86
CA ARG A 15 18.88 -6.83 29.60
C ARG A 15 17.68 -7.43 28.88
N GLU A 16 16.84 -8.18 29.59
CA GLU A 16 15.58 -8.72 29.04
C GLU A 16 14.68 -7.61 28.52
N LYS A 17 14.48 -6.55 29.31
CA LYS A 17 13.63 -5.41 28.90
C LYS A 17 14.16 -4.65 27.68
N MET A 18 15.48 -4.55 27.53
CA MET A 18 16.08 -3.99 26.33
C MET A 18 15.97 -4.94 25.14
N LEU A 19 16.15 -6.25 25.34
CA LEU A 19 16.01 -7.26 24.29
C LEU A 19 14.59 -7.34 23.72
N GLU A 20 13.57 -7.24 24.57
CA GLU A 20 12.16 -7.18 24.14
C GLU A 20 11.94 -6.12 23.05
N ILE A 21 12.63 -4.97 23.10
CA ILE A 21 12.49 -3.90 22.09
C ILE A 21 12.90 -4.41 20.70
N PHE A 22 13.97 -5.20 20.62
CA PHE A 22 14.46 -5.77 19.37
C PHE A 22 13.56 -6.91 18.87
N TYR A 23 13.06 -7.75 19.77
CA TYR A 23 12.16 -8.85 19.39
C TYR A 23 10.76 -8.38 18.97
N ASP A 24 10.21 -7.36 19.64
CA ASP A 24 8.86 -6.84 19.35
C ASP A 24 8.79 -6.17 17.97
N SER A 25 9.84 -5.44 17.58
CA SER A 25 9.86 -4.64 16.35
C SER A 25 10.57 -5.33 15.18
N GLN A 26 11.56 -6.18 15.49
CA GLN A 26 12.54 -6.71 14.53
C GLN A 26 13.16 -5.61 13.64
N ASP A 27 13.42 -4.44 14.22
CA ASP A 27 13.89 -3.25 13.50
C ASP A 27 15.25 -2.74 14.03
N PHE A 28 15.88 -1.84 13.27
CA PHE A 28 17.16 -1.25 13.58
C PHE A 28 16.99 0.02 14.40
N TYR A 29 17.80 0.16 15.45
CA TYR A 29 17.74 1.31 16.34
C TYR A 29 19.04 2.09 16.41
N LEU A 30 18.94 3.41 16.47
CA LEU A 30 20.04 4.24 16.93
C LEU A 30 20.12 4.21 18.45
N LEU A 31 21.33 4.40 18.97
CA LEU A 31 21.53 4.52 20.42
C LEU A 31 20.62 5.58 21.04
N LYS A 32 20.45 6.74 20.39
CA LYS A 32 19.53 7.82 20.83
C LYS A 32 18.06 7.42 20.85
N GLU A 33 17.66 6.43 20.04
CA GLU A 33 16.28 5.91 20.02
C GLU A 33 16.10 4.92 21.16
N LEU A 34 17.08 4.05 21.41
CA LEU A 34 17.11 3.15 22.56
C LEU A 34 17.13 3.93 23.88
N GLU A 35 17.84 5.04 23.97
CA GLU A 35 17.83 5.95 25.13
C GLU A 35 16.44 6.55 25.41
N LYS A 36 15.55 6.61 24.41
CA LYS A 36 14.15 7.03 24.57
C LYS A 36 13.20 5.88 24.86
N LEU A 37 13.48 4.69 24.32
CA LEU A 37 12.64 3.49 24.47
C LEU A 37 12.92 2.72 25.75
N GLY A 38 14.18 2.65 26.20
CA GLY A 38 14.60 1.97 27.42
C GLY A 38 13.82 2.42 28.67
N PRO A 39 13.69 3.74 28.94
CA PRO A 39 12.89 4.23 30.05
C PRO A 39 11.41 3.83 29.99
N LYS A 40 10.85 3.68 28.78
CA LYS A 40 9.46 3.22 28.61
C LYS A 40 9.29 1.74 28.98
N LYS A 41 10.35 0.94 28.85
CA LYS A 41 10.40 -0.46 29.30
C LYS A 41 10.89 -0.59 30.76
N GLY A 42 11.10 0.51 31.48
CA GLY A 42 11.49 0.54 32.90
C GLY A 42 12.99 0.58 33.16
N VAL A 43 13.82 0.60 32.11
CA VAL A 43 15.28 0.72 32.23
C VAL A 43 15.68 2.18 32.46
N ILE A 44 16.42 2.44 33.53
CA ILE A 44 16.85 3.80 33.89
C ILE A 44 17.72 4.37 32.76
N SER A 45 17.43 5.60 32.30
CA SER A 45 18.09 6.24 31.14
C SER A 45 19.62 6.16 31.19
N GLN A 46 20.21 6.42 32.36
CA GLN A 46 21.66 6.41 32.54
C GLN A 46 22.29 5.02 32.32
N SER A 47 21.54 3.94 32.53
CA SER A 47 22.02 2.56 32.36
C SER A 47 21.76 1.97 30.98
N VAL A 48 20.99 2.64 30.11
CA VAL A 48 20.62 2.08 28.80
C VAL A 48 21.85 1.76 27.96
N LYS A 49 22.82 2.67 27.92
CA LYS A 49 24.04 2.49 27.12
C LYS A 49 24.86 1.29 27.59
N ASP A 50 25.06 1.14 28.89
CA ASP A 50 25.84 0.04 29.47
C ASP A 50 25.14 -1.31 29.28
N VAL A 51 23.80 -1.35 29.44
CA VAL A 51 23.00 -2.56 29.22
C VAL A 51 23.02 -2.98 27.74
N ILE A 52 22.91 -2.02 26.80
CA ILE A 52 23.04 -2.33 25.37
C ILE A 52 24.45 -2.83 25.05
N GLN A 53 25.49 -2.24 25.64
CA GLN A 53 26.86 -2.71 25.42
C GLN A 53 27.04 -4.13 25.96
N SER A 54 26.53 -4.47 27.15
CA SER A 54 26.61 -5.84 27.66
C SER A 54 25.81 -6.86 26.82
N LEU A 55 24.75 -6.42 26.12
CA LEU A 55 24.04 -7.26 25.16
C LEU A 55 24.84 -7.49 23.87
N VAL A 56 25.61 -6.49 23.44
CA VAL A 56 26.52 -6.61 22.28
C VAL A 56 27.70 -7.49 22.63
N ASP A 57 28.27 -7.34 23.84
CA ASP A 57 29.43 -8.11 24.29
C ASP A 57 29.13 -9.61 24.41
N ASP A 58 27.87 -9.97 24.68
CA ASP A 58 27.38 -11.37 24.74
C ASP A 58 26.73 -11.84 23.41
N ASP A 59 26.96 -11.12 22.29
CA ASP A 59 26.44 -11.44 20.95
C ASP A 59 24.90 -11.53 20.84
N LEU A 60 24.16 -10.98 21.79
CA LEU A 60 22.69 -10.96 21.78
C LEU A 60 22.13 -9.81 20.93
N VAL A 61 22.92 -8.76 20.69
CA VAL A 61 22.56 -7.63 19.84
C VAL A 61 23.74 -7.28 18.93
N LEU A 62 23.49 -7.17 17.63
CA LEU A 62 24.50 -6.70 16.68
C LEU A 62 24.54 -5.17 16.63
N LYS A 63 25.76 -4.62 16.63
CA LYS A 63 26.02 -3.18 16.50
C LYS A 63 26.90 -2.95 15.29
N ASP A 64 26.46 -2.09 14.39
CA ASP A 64 27.23 -1.69 13.21
C ASP A 64 27.27 -0.16 13.04
N LYS A 65 28.37 0.35 12.47
CA LYS A 65 28.56 1.77 12.17
C LYS A 65 28.13 2.05 10.73
N ILE A 66 26.85 2.35 10.59
CA ILE A 66 26.26 2.76 9.31
C ILE A 66 26.37 4.28 9.10
N GLY A 67 26.75 4.67 7.89
CA GLY A 67 26.73 6.08 7.45
C GLY A 67 25.31 6.56 7.14
N SER A 68 25.07 7.87 7.24
CA SER A 68 23.75 8.49 7.07
C SER A 68 23.04 8.17 5.74
N SER A 69 23.79 7.83 4.69
CA SER A 69 23.25 7.55 3.34
C SER A 69 22.34 6.31 3.33
N LEU A 70 22.74 5.22 3.99
CA LEU A 70 21.97 3.97 4.00
C LEU A 70 20.62 4.12 4.71
N ARG A 71 20.57 4.93 5.77
CA ARG A 71 19.33 5.17 6.52
C ARG A 71 18.32 6.01 5.73
N ASN A 72 18.80 6.99 4.97
CA ASN A 72 17.96 7.79 4.09
C ASN A 72 17.35 6.94 2.98
N VAL A 73 18.14 6.02 2.40
CA VAL A 73 17.65 5.06 1.40
C VAL A 73 16.60 4.13 2.00
N SER A 74 16.86 3.54 3.17
CA SER A 74 15.89 2.66 3.85
C SER A 74 14.57 3.38 4.16
N ASN A 75 14.63 4.58 4.74
CA ASN A 75 13.44 5.39 5.02
C ASN A 75 12.67 5.76 3.76
N LYS A 76 13.38 6.14 2.69
CA LYS A 76 12.77 6.49 1.40
C LYS A 76 12.06 5.28 0.80
N LEU A 77 12.73 4.12 0.75
CA LEU A 77 12.13 2.86 0.29
C LEU A 77 10.90 2.48 1.12
N GLY A 78 10.96 2.62 2.45
CA GLY A 78 9.80 2.39 3.32
C GLY A 78 8.62 3.32 3.02
N SER A 79 8.90 4.61 2.77
CA SER A 79 7.87 5.58 2.40
C SER A 79 7.27 5.30 1.02
N ASP A 80 8.11 4.93 0.05
CA ASP A 80 7.69 4.62 -1.31
C ASP A 80 6.83 3.34 -1.31
N LEU A 81 7.24 2.30 -0.60
CA LEU A 81 6.46 1.07 -0.42
C LEU A 81 5.08 1.36 0.18
N LYS A 82 5.01 2.20 1.21
CA LYS A 82 3.74 2.60 1.84
C LYS A 82 2.85 3.33 0.83
N SER A 83 3.42 4.23 0.04
CA SER A 83 2.70 4.98 -0.98
C SER A 83 2.17 4.06 -2.10
N SER A 84 2.98 3.11 -2.57
CA SER A 84 2.60 2.13 -3.58
C SER A 84 1.50 1.20 -3.07
N LYS A 85 1.57 0.73 -1.83
CA LYS A 85 0.51 -0.09 -1.20
C LYS A 85 -0.82 0.67 -1.13
N LYS A 86 -0.78 1.95 -0.74
CA LYS A 86 -1.98 2.80 -0.71
C LYS A 86 -2.58 2.94 -2.11
N ARG A 87 -1.76 3.25 -3.11
CA ARG A 87 -2.21 3.40 -4.50
C ARG A 87 -2.78 2.10 -5.07
N LEU A 88 -2.19 0.95 -4.72
CA LEU A 88 -2.73 -0.35 -5.10
C LEU A 88 -4.14 -0.57 -4.52
N ALA A 89 -4.35 -0.27 -3.23
CA ALA A 89 -5.66 -0.37 -2.60
C ALA A 89 -6.70 0.55 -3.27
N GLU A 90 -6.32 1.79 -3.58
CA GLU A 90 -7.18 2.75 -4.30
C GLU A 90 -7.56 2.22 -5.70
N LEU A 91 -6.59 1.67 -6.45
CA LEU A 91 -6.81 1.09 -7.78
C LEU A 91 -7.71 -0.16 -7.73
N ILE A 92 -7.58 -1.00 -6.69
CA ILE A 92 -8.46 -2.16 -6.49
C ILE A 92 -9.90 -1.69 -6.29
N VAL A 93 -10.13 -0.70 -5.42
CA VAL A 93 -11.47 -0.14 -5.20
C VAL A 93 -12.04 0.48 -6.48
N GLN A 94 -11.23 1.21 -7.24
CA GLN A 94 -11.65 1.76 -8.54
C GLN A 94 -12.03 0.66 -9.53
N ARG A 95 -11.22 -0.40 -9.64
CA ARG A 95 -11.51 -1.56 -10.48
C ARG A 95 -12.81 -2.23 -10.07
N ASP A 96 -13.04 -2.44 -8.78
CA ASP A 96 -14.27 -3.08 -8.28
C ASP A 96 -15.50 -2.21 -8.54
N ASN A 97 -15.39 -0.89 -8.39
CA ASN A 97 -16.49 0.01 -8.72
C ASN A 97 -16.80 0.03 -10.22
N LEU A 98 -15.78 -0.02 -11.09
CA LEU A 98 -15.97 -0.10 -12.54
C LEU A 98 -16.54 -1.46 -13.00
N LYS A 99 -16.33 -2.52 -12.22
CA LYS A 99 -16.83 -3.86 -12.52
C LYS A 99 -18.33 -4.00 -12.23
N LYS A 100 -18.88 -3.24 -11.27
CA LYS A 100 -20.31 -3.25 -10.96
C LYS A 100 -21.14 -2.86 -12.20
N GLY A 101 -22.06 -3.71 -12.62
CA GLY A 101 -22.87 -3.51 -13.83
C GLY A 101 -22.13 -3.78 -15.16
N ARG A 102 -20.88 -4.24 -15.08
CA ARG A 102 -20.09 -4.78 -16.20
C ARG A 102 -19.57 -6.17 -15.84
N GLU A 103 -20.32 -6.90 -15.02
CA GLU A 103 -19.97 -8.27 -14.71
C GLU A 103 -19.91 -9.10 -15.99
N ASP A 104 -18.93 -10.00 -16.06
CA ASP A 104 -18.86 -10.96 -17.14
C ASP A 104 -20.03 -11.94 -16.94
N SER A 105 -21.03 -11.87 -17.80
CA SER A 105 -22.20 -12.73 -17.83
C SER A 105 -22.54 -13.07 -19.28
N ASP A 106 -23.13 -14.24 -19.49
CA ASP A 106 -23.50 -14.71 -20.83
C ASP A 106 -24.50 -13.73 -21.48
N GLU A 107 -25.42 -13.17 -20.69
CA GLU A 107 -26.40 -12.18 -21.18
C GLU A 107 -25.74 -10.88 -21.65
N ARG A 108 -24.66 -10.44 -20.98
CA ARG A 108 -23.93 -9.24 -21.38
C ARG A 108 -23.13 -9.49 -22.65
N GLU A 109 -22.54 -10.68 -22.79
CA GLU A 109 -21.82 -11.07 -24.01
C GLU A 109 -22.76 -11.11 -25.21
N GLU A 110 -23.94 -11.72 -25.06
CA GLU A 110 -24.98 -11.77 -26.09
C GLU A 110 -25.49 -10.37 -26.46
N ALA A 111 -25.83 -9.53 -25.48
CA ALA A 111 -26.28 -8.16 -25.72
C ALA A 111 -25.23 -7.30 -26.45
N LEU A 112 -23.93 -7.48 -26.14
CA LEU A 112 -22.84 -6.80 -26.84
C LEU A 112 -22.68 -7.28 -28.28
N ALA A 113 -22.87 -8.59 -28.53
CA ALA A 113 -22.84 -9.15 -29.88
C ALA A 113 -24.04 -8.67 -30.73
N GLU A 114 -25.23 -8.60 -30.13
CA GLU A 114 -26.42 -8.04 -30.78
C GLU A 114 -26.24 -6.56 -31.11
N LEU A 115 -25.78 -5.76 -30.15
CA LEU A 115 -25.52 -4.33 -30.36
C LEU A 115 -24.58 -4.11 -31.55
N LYS A 116 -23.48 -4.86 -31.62
CA LYS A 116 -22.52 -4.79 -32.73
C LYS A 116 -23.16 -5.15 -34.06
N THR A 117 -24.04 -6.14 -34.07
CA THR A 117 -24.79 -6.57 -35.27
C THR A 117 -25.74 -5.46 -35.73
N VAL A 118 -26.47 -4.84 -34.80
CA VAL A 118 -27.41 -3.75 -35.09
C VAL A 118 -26.67 -2.50 -35.57
N GLU A 119 -25.55 -2.13 -34.95
CA GLU A 119 -24.72 -1.00 -35.38
C GLU A 119 -24.18 -1.18 -36.80
N THR A 120 -23.75 -2.40 -37.14
CA THR A 120 -23.29 -2.71 -38.50
C THR A 120 -24.39 -2.50 -39.51
N LYS A 121 -25.59 -3.07 -39.26
CA LYS A 121 -26.76 -2.89 -40.13
C LYS A 121 -27.19 -1.43 -40.24
N TYR A 122 -27.20 -0.69 -39.13
CA TYR A 122 -27.53 0.74 -39.14
C TYR A 122 -26.59 1.52 -40.05
N ASN A 123 -25.28 1.25 -39.97
CA ASN A 123 -24.30 1.92 -40.82
C ASN A 123 -24.44 1.55 -42.29
N GLU A 124 -24.74 0.28 -42.60
CA GLU A 124 -25.05 -0.18 -43.97
C GLU A 124 -26.28 0.55 -44.53
N LEU A 125 -27.41 0.51 -43.82
CA LEU A 125 -28.65 1.17 -44.24
C LEU A 125 -28.47 2.69 -44.36
N LYS A 126 -27.71 3.31 -43.45
CA LYS A 126 -27.40 4.74 -43.52
C LYS A 126 -26.56 5.07 -44.75
N SER A 127 -25.61 4.19 -45.11
CA SER A 127 -24.83 4.34 -46.34
C SER A 127 -25.71 4.18 -47.58
N GLU A 128 -26.61 3.20 -47.58
CA GLU A 128 -27.56 3.00 -48.69
C GLU A 128 -28.50 4.19 -48.84
N MET A 129 -29.09 4.70 -47.76
CA MET A 129 -29.90 5.92 -47.81
C MET A 129 -29.14 7.12 -48.38
N GLY A 130 -27.86 7.24 -48.08
CA GLY A 130 -26.99 8.26 -48.68
C GLY A 130 -26.85 8.14 -50.20
N GLN A 131 -26.91 6.92 -50.76
CA GLN A 131 -26.87 6.69 -52.21
C GLN A 131 -28.17 7.10 -52.91
N PHE A 132 -29.29 7.07 -52.19
CA PHE A 132 -30.61 7.46 -52.72
C PHE A 132 -30.98 8.92 -52.40
N ALA A 133 -30.10 9.68 -51.74
CA ALA A 133 -30.36 11.06 -51.33
C ALA A 133 -30.71 12.00 -52.51
N ASP A 134 -30.21 11.72 -53.72
CA ASP A 134 -30.50 12.48 -54.94
C ASP A 134 -31.75 11.99 -55.71
N ASN A 135 -32.34 10.85 -55.31
CA ASN A 135 -33.48 10.19 -55.98
C ASN A 135 -34.81 10.42 -55.23
N ASP A 136 -35.02 11.60 -54.64
CA ASP A 136 -36.30 11.96 -54.01
C ASP A 136 -37.45 11.85 -55.04
N PRO A 137 -38.54 11.11 -54.78
CA PRO A 137 -39.70 11.09 -55.67
C PRO A 137 -40.22 12.49 -56.04
N ALA A 138 -40.04 13.47 -55.15
CA ALA A 138 -40.38 14.87 -55.43
C ALA A 138 -39.45 15.53 -56.47
N THR A 139 -38.17 15.13 -56.56
CA THR A 139 -37.25 15.61 -57.62
C THR A 139 -37.52 14.92 -58.95
N LEU A 140 -37.97 13.66 -58.94
CA LEU A 140 -38.35 12.92 -60.15
C LEU A 140 -39.69 13.38 -60.73
N GLU A 141 -40.70 13.65 -59.91
CA GLU A 141 -41.99 14.22 -60.34
C GLU A 141 -41.85 15.66 -60.83
N ALA A 142 -40.86 16.42 -60.37
CA ALA A 142 -40.56 17.76 -60.88
C ALA A 142 -39.89 17.75 -62.27
N MET A 143 -39.46 16.59 -62.77
CA MET A 143 -38.85 16.40 -64.10
C MET A 143 -39.79 15.73 -65.12
N SER A 144 -41.03 15.40 -64.75
CA SER A 144 -42.08 14.79 -65.59
C SER A 144 -43.13 15.82 -66.01
#